data_AF-A0A6P0YEE6-F1
#
_entry.id   AF-A0A6P0YEE6-F1
#
_cell.length_a   1.000
_cell.length_b   1.000
_cell.length_c   1.000
_cell.angle_alpha   90.00
_cell.angle_beta   90.00
_cell.angle_gamma   90.00
#
_symmetry.space_group_name_H-M   'P 1'
#
loop_
_entity.id
_entity.type
_entity.pdbx_description
1 polymer ?
#
loop_
_entity_poly.entity_id
_entity_poly.type
_entity_poly.pdbx_seq_one_letter_code
_entity_poly.pdbx_strand_id
1 'polypeptide(L)' 'MNTANKLPLIKSYFQLLVGELTEKDTVSIVVYAGAAGVVLPPTKGNEKEKIITAINNLEAGGSTAGFVNEYLT' A
#
# COMPACT_ATOMS: atom_id res chain seq x y z
N MET A 1 16.44 -19.80 -2.38
CA MET A 1 16.34 -18.83 -3.49
C MET A 1 16.12 -17.45 -2.89
N ASN A 2 16.94 -16.46 -3.25
CA ASN A 2 16.85 -15.10 -2.71
C ASN A 2 15.83 -14.33 -3.57
N THR A 3 14.58 -14.21 -3.11
CA THR A 3 13.54 -13.51 -3.87
C THR A 3 13.88 -12.03 -3.94
N ALA A 4 13.93 -11.47 -5.14
CA ALA A 4 14.15 -10.04 -5.32
C ALA A 4 13.07 -9.23 -4.58
N ASN A 5 13.48 -8.14 -3.92
CA ASN A 5 12.55 -7.21 -3.26
C ASN A 5 11.58 -6.64 -4.31
N LYS A 6 10.29 -6.96 -4.18
CA LYS A 6 9.24 -6.55 -5.13
C LYS A 6 8.65 -5.18 -4.82
N LEU A 7 8.90 -4.64 -3.62
CA LEU A 7 8.31 -3.38 -3.19
C LEU A 7 8.67 -2.19 -4.11
N PRO A 8 9.92 -2.01 -4.56
CA PRO A 8 10.25 -0.93 -5.50
C PRO A 8 9.43 -1.00 -6.78
N LEU A 9 9.26 -2.19 -7.36
CA LEU A 9 8.49 -2.39 -8.60
C LEU A 9 7.01 -2.00 -8.42
N ILE A 10 6.42 -2.41 -7.32
CA ILE A 10 5.01 -2.10 -7.01
C ILE A 10 4.82 -0.60 -6.77
N LYS A 11 5.73 0.06 -6.05
CA LYS A 11 5.69 1.53 -5.85
C LYS A 11 5.68 2.27 -7.19
N SER A 12 6.56 1.89 -8.12
CA SER A 12 6.61 2.50 -9.46
C SER A 12 5.31 2.29 -10.24
N TYR A 13 4.71 1.09 -10.18
CA TYR A 13 3.42 0.83 -10.83
C TYR A 13 2.30 1.71 -10.27
N PHE A 14 2.20 1.86 -8.94
CA PHE A 14 1.18 2.72 -8.35
C PHE A 14 1.39 4.19 -8.69
N GLN A 15 2.62 4.68 -8.78
CA GLN A 15 2.89 6.06 -9.20
C GLN A 15 2.38 6.34 -10.62
N LEU A 16 2.50 5.37 -11.54
CA LEU A 16 1.91 5.48 -12.88
C LEU A 16 0.38 5.60 -12.79
N LEU A 17 -0.27 4.76 -11.98
CA LEU A 17 -1.73 4.83 -11.79
C LEU A 17 -2.18 6.16 -11.16
N VAL A 18 -1.40 6.73 -10.23
CA VAL A 18 -1.69 8.05 -9.65
C VAL A 18 -1.65 9.15 -10.72
N GLY A 19 -0.82 8.98 -11.76
CA GLY A 19 -0.78 9.86 -12.92
C GLY A 19 -2.14 10.00 -13.63
N GLU A 20 -2.93 8.92 -13.65
CA GLU A 20 -4.21 8.84 -14.35
C GLU A 20 -5.43 9.29 -13.51
N LEU A 21 -5.24 9.57 -12.22
CA LEU A 21 -6.34 9.97 -11.33
C LEU A 21 -6.86 11.39 -11.63
N THR A 22 -8.15 11.57 -11.37
CA THR A 22 -8.93 12.81 -11.49
C THR A 22 -9.49 13.26 -10.12
N GLU A 23 -10.04 14.46 -10.05
CA GLU A 23 -10.71 14.99 -8.85
C GLU A 23 -11.98 14.24 -8.43
N LYS A 24 -12.54 13.43 -9.34
CA LYS A 24 -13.70 12.57 -9.05
C LYS A 24 -13.29 11.30 -8.33
N ASP A 25 -12.02 10.93 -8.41
CA ASP A 25 -11.49 9.73 -7.77
C ASP A 25 -11.18 9.98 -6.29
N THR A 26 -11.17 8.91 -5.50
CA THR A 26 -10.79 8.94 -4.10
C THR A 26 -9.96 7.70 -3.78
N VAL A 27 -8.78 7.90 -3.19
CA VAL A 27 -7.80 6.86 -2.88
C VAL A 27 -7.64 6.76 -1.36
N SER A 28 -7.56 5.54 -0.86
CA SER A 28 -7.10 5.22 0.50
C SER A 28 -6.02 4.15 0.40
N ILE A 29 -5.01 4.23 1.27
CA ILE A 29 -3.94 3.24 1.34
C ILE A 29 -3.98 2.62 2.73
N VAL A 30 -4.14 1.30 2.77
CA VAL A 30 -4.09 0.49 3.98
C VAL A 30 -3.01 -0.57 3.82
N VAL A 31 -2.32 -0.88 4.90
CA VAL A 31 -1.27 -1.90 4.92
C VAL A 31 -1.61 -2.99 5.91
N TYR A 32 -1.13 -4.20 5.61
CA TYR A 32 -1.20 -5.33 6.49
C TYR A 32 0.12 -6.11 6.43
N ALA A 33 0.84 -6.12 7.54
CA ALA A 33 1.97 -7.03 7.76
C ALA A 33 2.26 -7.09 9.27
N GLY A 34 1.87 -8.20 9.92
CA GLY A 34 1.84 -8.33 11.38
C GLY A 34 0.75 -7.50 12.08
N ALA A 35 0.48 -6.27 11.61
CA ALA A 35 -0.62 -5.42 12.04
C ALA A 35 -1.28 -4.73 10.84
N ALA A 36 -2.56 -4.36 10.99
CA ALA A 36 -3.29 -3.55 10.01
C ALA A 36 -3.19 -2.06 10.35
N GLY A 37 -3.03 -1.20 9.34
CA GLY A 37 -2.95 0.24 9.54
C GLY A 37 -3.38 1.06 8.32
N VAL A 38 -3.91 2.25 8.57
CA VAL A 38 -4.22 3.24 7.53
C VAL A 38 -2.99 4.11 7.30
N VAL A 39 -2.46 4.10 6.07
CA VAL A 39 -1.33 4.93 5.64
C VAL A 39 -1.80 6.23 5.01
N LEU A 40 -2.89 6.16 4.24
CA LEU A 40 -3.53 7.31 3.62
C LEU A 40 -5.05 7.20 3.82
N PRO A 41 -5.68 8.13 4.56
CA PRO A 41 -7.14 8.19 4.64
C PRO A 41 -7.73 8.62 3.28
N PRO A 42 -9.07 8.54 3.08
CA PRO A 42 -9.71 8.97 1.84
C PRO A 42 -9.21 10.33 1.36
N THR A 43 -8.55 10.32 0.20
CA THR A 43 -7.81 11.46 -0.38
C THR A 43 -8.24 11.61 -1.84
N LYS A 44 -8.49 12.84 -2.29
CA LYS A 44 -8.95 13.08 -3.66
C LYS A 44 -7.87 12.76 -4.68
N GLY A 45 -8.26 12.23 -5.84
CA GLY A 45 -7.31 11.79 -6.86
C GLY A 45 -6.45 12.92 -7.46
N ASN A 46 -6.89 14.17 -7.34
CA ASN A 46 -6.10 15.35 -7.71
C ASN A 46 -5.08 15.76 -6.64
N GLU A 47 -5.12 15.22 -5.41
CA GLU A 47 -4.07 15.39 -4.38
C GLU A 47 -2.86 14.45 -4.65
N LYS A 48 -2.36 14.44 -5.90
CA LYS A 48 -1.38 13.46 -6.41
C LYS A 48 -0.09 13.40 -5.58
N GLU A 49 0.43 14.54 -5.16
CA GLU A 49 1.66 14.62 -4.35
C GLU A 49 1.52 13.91 -3.00
N LYS A 50 0.35 14.06 -2.36
CA LYS A 50 0.03 13.42 -1.08
C LYS A 50 -0.06 11.90 -1.23
N ILE A 51 -0.66 11.43 -2.33
CA ILE A 51 -0.77 9.99 -2.65
C ILE A 51 0.62 9.41 -2.96
N ILE A 52 1.43 10.09 -3.79
CA ILE A 52 2.79 9.66 -4.16
C ILE A 52 3.70 9.61 -2.92
N THR A 53 3.61 10.61 -2.04
CA THR A 53 4.37 10.63 -0.78
C THR A 53 4.01 9.43 0.10
N ALA A 54 2.72 9.10 0.22
CA ALA A 54 2.28 7.93 0.96
C ALA A 54 2.82 6.62 0.36
N ILE A 55 2.82 6.47 -0.97
CA ILE A 55 3.41 5.31 -1.67
C ILE A 55 4.93 5.22 -1.40
N ASN A 56 5.65 6.34 -1.47
CA ASN A 56 7.10 6.38 -1.25
C ASN A 56 7.48 5.95 0.17
N ASN A 57 6.66 6.27 1.17
CA ASN A 57 6.89 5.93 2.57
C ASN A 57 6.52 4.49 2.94
N LEU A 58 6.00 3.67 2.01
CA LEU A 58 5.74 2.26 2.29
C LEU A 58 7.05 1.51 2.52
N GLU A 59 7.12 0.70 3.57
CA GLU A 59 8.26 -0.17 3.86
C GLU A 59 7.79 -1.62 3.95
N ALA A 60 8.65 -2.55 3.52
CA ALA A 60 8.40 -3.97 3.69
C ALA A 60 8.91 -4.38 5.07
N GLY A 61 8.02 -4.99 5.86
CA GLY A 61 8.34 -5.52 7.19
C GLY A 61 7.18 -6.37 7.69
N GLY A 62 7.41 -7.17 8.73
CA GLY A 62 6.40 -8.07 9.30
C GLY A 62 6.12 -9.33 8.47
N SER A 63 5.35 -10.25 9.04
CA SER A 63 4.86 -11.45 8.36
C SER A 63 3.42 -11.26 7.92
N THR A 64 3.06 -11.75 6.73
CA THR A 64 1.65 -11.90 6.36
C THR A 64 1.12 -13.15 7.07
N ALA A 65 0.14 -13.01 7.96
CA ALA A 65 -0.52 -14.18 8.56
C ALA A 65 -1.52 -14.77 7.56
N GLY A 66 -1.02 -15.34 6.47
CA GLY A 66 -1.82 -16.15 5.54
C GLY A 66 -2.19 -17.53 6.11
N PHE A 67 -1.63 -17.89 7.27
CA PHE A 67 -1.86 -19.15 7.98
C PHE A 67 -2.20 -18.86 9.45
N VAL A 68 -3.40 -18.37 9.74
CA VAL A 68 -3.96 -18.58 11.08
C VAL A 68 -4.66 -19.93 11.04
N ASN A 69 -4.04 -20.94 11.65
CA ASN A 69 -4.75 -22.16 12.00
C ASN A 69 -5.55 -21.82 13.27
N GLU A 70 -6.84 -21.59 13.10
CA GLU A 70 -7.77 -21.36 14.20
C GLU A 70 -8.00 -22.71 14.92
N TYR A 71 -7.05 -23.14 15.74
CA TYR A 71 -7.34 -24.14 16.76
C TYR A 71 -7.96 -23.44 17.95
N LEU A 72 -9.27 -23.67 18.09
CA LEU A 72 -10.08 -23.41 19.26
C LEU A 72 -9.37 -23.87 20.55
N THR A 73 -9.23 -22.96 21.51
CA THR A 73 -9.34 -23.23 22.95
C THR A 73 -10.03 -22.05 23.60
#